data_AF-A0AAN7V2F1-F1
#
_entry.id   AF-A0AAN7V2F1-F1
#
_cell.length_a   1.000
_cell.length_b   1.000
_cell.length_c   1.000
_cell.angle_alpha   90.00
_cell.angle_beta   90.00
_cell.angle_gamma   90.00
#
_symmetry.space_group_name_H-M   'P 1'
#
loop_
_entity.id
_entity.type
_entity.pdbx_description
1 polymer ?
#
loop_
_entity_poly.entity_id
_entity_poly.type
_entity_poly.pdbx_seq_one_letter_code
_entity_poly.pdbx_strand_id
1 'polypeptide(L)'
;MNVRYDDPVDVKLKQHDENYRPLPKTYKPFSGEGRRLGSPVPGEAAATATSSTTATSNLRTVTSSSATTPRSSVDENQPFVTIRIQMPDGTRLPARFNTSQTVNDIYDFISRASPELREGGWVLATTFPNKDHTDKTLVIGDMGEFKKGGTAVVKRSA
;
A
#
# COMPACT_ATOMS: atom_id res chain seq x y z
N MET A 1 -22.06 17.95 6.70
CA MET A 1 -22.48 19.04 7.62
C MET A 1 -23.46 18.42 8.58
N ASN A 2 -23.14 18.36 9.87
CA ASN A 2 -23.87 17.60 10.88
C ASN A 2 -24.97 18.48 11.52
N VAL A 3 -25.97 18.88 10.72
CA VAL A 3 -27.09 19.76 11.14
C VAL A 3 -28.37 18.96 11.36
N ARG A 4 -29.15 19.29 12.39
CA ARG A 4 -30.42 18.59 12.68
C ARG A 4 -31.54 19.16 11.80
N TYR A 5 -32.63 18.39 11.66
CA TYR A 5 -33.83 18.88 10.98
C TYR A 5 -34.35 20.12 11.74
N ASP A 6 -34.73 21.18 11.01
CA ASP A 6 -35.21 22.48 11.51
C ASP A 6 -34.19 23.42 12.18
N ASP A 7 -32.88 23.13 12.12
CA ASP A 7 -31.86 24.12 12.56
C ASP A 7 -31.77 25.30 11.57
N PRO A 8 -31.77 26.57 12.04
CA PRO A 8 -31.67 27.73 11.16
C PRO A 8 -30.27 27.83 10.56
N VAL A 9 -30.18 27.80 9.22
CA VAL A 9 -28.92 27.92 8.47
C VAL A 9 -28.90 29.27 7.75
N ASP A 10 -27.86 30.07 8.00
CA ASP A 10 -27.60 31.30 7.27
C ASP A 10 -26.97 30.98 5.90
N VAL A 11 -27.74 31.17 4.82
CA VAL A 11 -27.29 30.92 3.45
C VAL A 11 -26.90 32.23 2.81
N LYS A 12 -25.58 32.42 2.63
CA LYS A 12 -25.05 33.58 1.89
C LYS A 12 -24.91 33.23 0.41
N LEU A 13 -25.81 33.78 -0.40
CA LEU A 13 -25.72 33.69 -1.85
C LEU A 13 -24.74 34.75 -2.37
N LYS A 14 -23.68 34.33 -3.06
CA LYS A 14 -22.80 35.24 -3.80
C LYS A 14 -23.11 35.09 -5.29
N GLN A 15 -23.75 36.11 -5.86
CA GLN A 15 -23.95 36.20 -7.30
C GLN A 15 -22.65 36.71 -7.93
N HIS A 16 -22.18 36.00 -8.97
CA HIS A 16 -21.02 36.41 -9.75
C HIS A 16 -21.52 36.88 -11.12
N ASP A 17 -21.14 38.09 -11.53
CA ASP A 17 -21.50 38.70 -12.83
C ASP A 17 -20.59 38.23 -13.99
N GLU A 18 -19.68 37.30 -13.71
CA GLU A 18 -18.74 36.79 -14.69
C GLU A 18 -19.37 35.64 -15.49
N ASN A 19 -19.21 35.70 -16.82
CA ASN A 19 -19.62 34.62 -17.71
C ASN A 19 -18.77 33.38 -17.42
N TYR A 20 -19.41 32.23 -17.12
CA TYR A 20 -18.73 31.02 -16.68
C TYR A 20 -17.58 30.61 -17.63
N ARG A 21 -16.37 30.48 -17.10
CA ARG A 21 -15.22 29.95 -17.84
C ARG A 21 -14.85 28.57 -17.30
N PRO A 22 -14.83 27.53 -18.14
CA PRO A 22 -14.36 26.23 -17.71
C PRO A 22 -12.88 26.30 -17.32
N LEU A 23 -12.49 25.55 -16.29
CA LEU A 23 -11.09 25.43 -15.89
C LEU A 23 -10.25 24.87 -17.07
N PRO A 24 -8.99 25.32 -17.21
CA PRO A 24 -8.10 24.81 -18.25
C PRO A 24 -7.91 23.30 -18.10
N LYS A 25 -8.19 22.56 -19.17
CA LYS A 25 -8.01 21.09 -19.20
C LYS A 25 -6.52 20.77 -19.12
N THR A 26 -6.12 19.98 -18.13
CA THR A 26 -4.75 19.44 -18.05
C THR A 26 -4.50 18.49 -19.21
N TYR A 27 -3.49 18.80 -20.05
CA TYR A 27 -3.07 17.92 -21.12
C TYR A 27 -2.47 16.62 -20.55
N LYS A 28 -3.00 15.47 -20.96
CA LYS A 28 -2.52 14.13 -20.57
C LYS A 28 -2.00 13.39 -21.81
N PRO A 29 -0.70 13.47 -22.11
CA PRO A 29 -0.12 12.68 -23.20
C PRO A 29 -0.15 11.18 -22.86
N PHE A 30 -0.24 10.32 -23.88
CA PHE A 30 -0.30 8.85 -23.76
C PHE A 30 -1.51 8.33 -22.97
N SER A 31 -2.70 8.85 -23.29
CA SER A 31 -3.97 8.28 -22.83
C SER A 31 -4.44 7.15 -23.76
N GLY A 32 -5.14 6.18 -23.20
CA GLY A 32 -5.66 5.00 -23.92
C GLY A 32 -5.32 3.69 -23.21
N GLU A 33 -6.05 2.63 -23.54
CA GLU A 33 -5.75 1.28 -23.04
C GLU A 33 -4.69 0.61 -23.93
N GLY A 34 -3.66 0.02 -23.31
CA GLY A 34 -2.65 -0.76 -24.02
C GLY A 34 -3.15 -2.19 -24.29
N ARG A 35 -3.06 -2.65 -25.54
CA ARG A 35 -3.38 -4.05 -25.93
C ARG A 35 -2.09 -4.80 -26.24
N ARG A 36 -1.93 -6.00 -25.68
CA ARG A 36 -0.77 -6.86 -25.97
C ARG A 36 -1.01 -7.56 -27.32
N LEU A 37 -0.01 -7.57 -28.20
CA LEU A 37 -0.06 -8.20 -29.53
C LEU A 37 0.49 -9.65 -29.55
N GLY A 38 0.53 -10.32 -28.39
CA GLY A 38 0.93 -11.73 -28.29
C GLY A 38 -0.27 -12.66 -28.31
N SER A 39 -0.14 -13.85 -28.90
CA SER A 39 -1.15 -14.90 -28.80
C SER A 39 -1.23 -15.41 -27.35
N PRO A 40 -2.43 -15.53 -26.75
CA PRO A 40 -2.56 -16.13 -25.44
C PRO A 40 -2.17 -17.61 -25.50
N VAL A 41 -1.39 -18.07 -24.51
CA VAL A 41 -1.15 -19.50 -24.30
C VAL A 41 -2.50 -20.17 -23.99
N PRO A 42 -2.88 -21.28 -24.64
CA PRO A 42 -4.15 -21.96 -24.37
C PRO A 42 -4.16 -22.46 -22.91
N GLY A 43 -5.01 -21.86 -22.06
CA GLY A 43 -5.21 -22.32 -20.68
C GLY A 43 -5.47 -21.23 -19.63
N GLU A 44 -5.14 -19.97 -19.90
CA GLU A 44 -5.51 -18.87 -19.00
C GLU A 44 -6.89 -18.31 -19.36
N ALA A 45 -7.79 -18.29 -18.38
CA ALA A 45 -9.06 -17.59 -18.49
C ALA A 45 -8.78 -16.11 -18.79
N ALA A 46 -9.41 -15.58 -19.84
CA ALA A 46 -9.33 -14.17 -20.18
C ALA A 46 -9.78 -13.36 -18.96
N ALA A 47 -8.84 -12.70 -18.30
CA ALA A 47 -9.16 -11.72 -17.28
C ALA A 47 -9.94 -10.60 -17.99
N THR A 48 -11.27 -10.60 -17.82
CA THR A 48 -12.11 -9.47 -18.15
C THR A 48 -11.52 -8.26 -17.46
N ALA A 49 -10.87 -7.40 -18.23
CA ALA A 49 -10.46 -6.08 -17.79
C ALA A 49 -11.75 -5.29 -17.55
N THR A 50 -12.30 -5.39 -16.33
CA THR A 50 -13.31 -4.45 -15.85
C THR A 50 -12.64 -3.10 -15.74
N SER A 51 -12.95 -2.24 -16.70
CA SER A 51 -12.62 -0.84 -16.73
C SER A 51 -13.19 -0.16 -15.48
N SER A 52 -12.34 0.18 -14.51
CA SER A 52 -12.65 1.19 -13.51
C SER A 52 -11.87 2.46 -13.84
N THR A 53 -12.52 3.33 -14.60
CA THR A 53 -12.16 4.72 -14.81
C THR A 53 -12.20 5.48 -13.48
N THR A 54 -11.07 6.03 -13.05
CA THR A 54 -10.87 7.41 -12.51
C THR A 54 -9.64 7.47 -11.59
N ALA A 55 -8.45 7.61 -12.18
CA ALA A 55 -7.32 8.21 -11.46
C ALA A 55 -7.45 9.74 -11.57
N THR A 56 -8.33 10.33 -10.75
CA THR A 56 -8.15 11.70 -10.32
C THR A 56 -6.94 11.74 -9.40
N SER A 57 -6.04 12.68 -9.67
CA SER A 57 -5.00 13.11 -8.75
C SER A 57 -5.68 13.75 -7.54
N ASN A 58 -6.24 12.93 -6.65
CA ASN A 58 -6.51 13.35 -5.29
C ASN A 58 -5.22 13.13 -4.54
N LEU A 59 -4.60 14.25 -4.13
CA LEU A 59 -3.76 14.33 -2.97
C LEU A 59 -4.46 13.56 -1.85
N ARG A 60 -4.13 12.27 -1.69
CA ARG A 60 -4.58 11.48 -0.55
C ARG A 60 -3.86 12.05 0.65
N THR A 61 -4.47 13.05 1.28
CA THR A 61 -4.55 13.05 2.73
C THR A 61 -4.94 11.63 3.12
N VAL A 62 -4.01 10.96 3.80
CA VAL A 62 -4.19 9.65 4.40
C VAL A 62 -5.30 9.79 5.44
N THR A 63 -6.55 9.75 4.98
CA THR A 63 -7.67 9.44 5.86
C THR A 63 -7.60 7.94 6.01
N SER A 64 -7.17 7.54 7.20
CA SER A 64 -7.05 6.18 7.66
C SER A 64 -8.39 5.46 7.41
N SER A 65 -8.48 4.73 6.30
CA SER A 65 -9.46 3.65 6.21
C SER A 65 -9.04 2.65 7.27
N SER A 66 -9.81 2.60 8.34
CA SER A 66 -9.67 1.77 9.53
C SER A 66 -9.84 0.27 9.20
N ALA A 67 -9.12 -0.25 8.21
CA ALA A 67 -8.57 -1.57 8.38
C ALA A 67 -7.49 -1.39 9.45
N THR A 68 -7.62 -2.11 10.55
CA THR A 68 -6.60 -2.14 11.62
C THR A 68 -5.33 -2.74 11.04
N THR A 69 -4.61 -1.97 10.20
CA THR A 69 -3.24 -2.31 9.85
C THR A 69 -2.51 -2.27 11.19
N PRO A 70 -1.93 -3.40 11.64
CA PRO A 70 -1.22 -3.42 12.90
C PRO A 70 -0.19 -2.28 12.84
N ARG A 71 -0.24 -1.37 13.81
CA ARG A 71 0.81 -0.36 13.92
C ARG A 71 2.02 -1.08 14.52
N SER A 72 3.14 -1.01 13.82
CA SER A 72 4.40 -1.46 14.40
C SER A 72 4.75 -0.55 15.58
N SER A 73 5.22 -1.15 16.68
CA SER A 73 5.68 -0.43 17.85
C SER A 73 7.06 0.17 17.52
N VAL A 74 7.10 1.45 17.17
CA VAL A 74 8.31 2.17 16.75
C VAL A 74 8.60 3.25 17.77
N ASP A 75 9.87 3.38 18.15
CA ASP A 75 10.36 4.44 19.02
C ASP A 75 10.97 5.54 18.14
N GLU A 76 10.37 6.73 18.16
CA GLU A 76 10.80 7.84 17.31
C GLU A 76 12.16 8.42 17.71
N ASN A 77 12.65 8.10 18.91
CA ASN A 77 13.98 8.51 19.37
C ASN A 77 15.11 7.63 18.85
N GLN A 78 14.78 6.50 18.22
CA GLN A 78 15.76 5.58 17.63
C GLN A 78 15.72 5.64 16.10
N PRO A 79 16.85 5.35 15.43
CA PRO A 79 16.85 5.21 13.98
C PRO A 79 15.87 4.11 13.56
N PHE A 80 14.91 4.48 12.70
CA PHE A 80 13.94 3.56 12.13
C PHE A 80 14.11 3.46 10.61
N VAL A 81 13.75 2.30 10.09
CA VAL A 81 13.69 2.01 8.66
C VAL A 81 12.25 1.73 8.25
N THR A 82 11.92 2.04 7.00
CA THR A 82 10.62 1.70 6.43
C THR A 82 10.78 0.54 5.45
N ILE A 83 10.04 -0.55 5.69
CA ILE A 83 10.04 -1.75 4.87
C ILE A 83 8.67 -1.88 4.23
N ARG A 84 8.64 -2.08 2.92
CA ARG A 84 7.40 -2.37 2.18
C ARG A 84 7.23 -3.88 2.09
N ILE A 85 6.21 -4.41 2.72
CA ILE A 85 5.92 -5.84 2.74
C ILE A 85 4.89 -6.13 1.66
N GLN A 86 5.26 -6.97 0.70
CA GLN A 86 4.36 -7.47 -0.33
C GLN A 86 3.74 -8.78 0.14
N MET A 87 2.43 -8.77 0.30
CA MET A 87 1.64 -9.92 0.71
C MET A 87 1.32 -10.85 -0.49
N PRO A 88 0.93 -12.11 -0.25
CA PRO A 88 0.60 -13.06 -1.32
C PRO A 88 -0.67 -12.69 -2.10
N ASP A 89 -1.57 -11.91 -1.51
CA ASP A 89 -2.75 -11.34 -2.16
C ASP A 89 -2.42 -10.17 -3.12
N GLY A 90 -1.12 -9.82 -3.23
CA GLY A 90 -0.64 -8.71 -4.05
C GLY A 90 -0.70 -7.35 -3.34
N THR A 91 -1.27 -7.27 -2.14
CA THR A 91 -1.31 -6.03 -1.37
C THR A 91 0.08 -5.67 -0.86
N ARG A 92 0.31 -4.36 -0.65
CA ARG A 92 1.59 -3.82 -0.17
C ARG A 92 1.36 -3.08 1.13
N LEU A 93 1.97 -3.57 2.20
CA LEU A 93 1.88 -3.03 3.54
C LEU A 93 3.19 -2.29 3.89
N PRO A 94 3.22 -0.96 3.90
CA PRO A 94 4.35 -0.22 4.42
C PRO A 94 4.38 -0.31 5.96
N ALA A 95 5.50 -0.73 6.52
CA ALA A 95 5.71 -0.86 7.95
C ALA A 95 7.03 -0.20 8.36
N ARG A 96 7.05 0.40 9.55
CA ARG A 96 8.24 1.05 10.12
C ARG A 96 8.80 0.17 11.22
N PHE A 97 10.11 0.00 11.28
CA PHE A 97 10.78 -0.81 12.31
C PHE A 97 12.01 -0.07 12.79
N ASN A 98 12.33 -0.17 14.07
CA ASN A 98 13.63 0.32 14.56
C ASN A 98 14.75 -0.58 14.03
N THR A 99 15.95 -0.02 13.82
CA THR A 99 17.10 -0.83 13.39
C THR A 99 17.53 -1.85 14.43
N SER A 100 17.12 -1.69 15.70
CA SER A 100 17.36 -2.61 16.81
C SER A 100 16.39 -3.79 16.87
N GLN A 101 15.30 -3.76 16.10
CA GLN A 101 14.32 -4.86 16.05
C GLN A 101 14.83 -6.03 15.21
N THR A 102 14.19 -7.18 15.40
CA THR A 102 14.56 -8.44 14.76
C THR A 102 13.64 -8.80 13.60
N VAL A 103 14.06 -9.74 12.77
CA VAL A 103 13.20 -10.31 11.73
C VAL A 103 11.94 -10.93 12.34
N ASN A 104 12.01 -11.50 13.55
CA ASN A 104 10.83 -12.01 14.26
C ASN A 104 9.72 -10.96 14.41
N ASP A 105 10.07 -9.70 14.68
CA ASP A 105 9.08 -8.62 14.82
C ASP A 105 8.33 -8.35 13.50
N ILE A 106 9.00 -8.55 12.36
CA ILE A 106 8.37 -8.49 11.03
C ILE A 106 7.44 -9.69 10.83
N TYR A 107 7.85 -10.88 11.27
CA TYR A 107 6.98 -12.07 11.22
C TYR A 107 5.71 -11.87 12.06
N ASP A 108 5.85 -11.30 13.25
CA ASP A 108 4.74 -10.98 14.14
C ASP A 108 3.83 -9.89 13.58
N PHE A 109 4.41 -8.89 12.91
CA PHE A 109 3.63 -7.88 12.19
C PHE A 109 2.75 -8.50 11.10
N ILE A 110 3.32 -9.38 10.28
CA ILE A 110 2.61 -10.03 9.18
C ILE A 110 1.52 -10.97 9.71
N SER A 111 1.81 -11.75 10.76
CA SER A 111 0.83 -12.67 11.36
C SER A 111 -0.38 -11.95 11.98
N ARG A 112 -0.19 -10.70 12.46
CA ARG A 112 -1.27 -9.82 12.92
C ARG A 112 -2.03 -9.18 11.76
N ALA A 113 -1.35 -8.87 10.65
CA ALA A 113 -1.95 -8.26 9.48
C ALA A 113 -2.78 -9.25 8.65
N SER A 114 -2.36 -10.52 8.60
CA SER A 114 -3.01 -11.57 7.82
C SER A 114 -3.25 -12.82 8.67
N PRO A 115 -4.50 -13.11 9.05
CA PRO A 115 -4.86 -14.34 9.74
C PRO A 115 -4.56 -15.60 8.93
N GLU A 116 -4.70 -15.56 7.60
CA GLU A 116 -4.42 -16.70 6.72
C GLU A 116 -2.97 -17.18 6.79
N LEU A 117 -2.04 -16.27 7.05
CA LEU A 117 -0.63 -16.59 7.15
C LEU A 117 -0.24 -17.24 8.48
N ARG A 118 -1.15 -17.32 9.46
CA ARG A 118 -0.84 -17.90 10.77
C ARG A 118 -0.76 -19.42 10.71
N GLU A 119 -1.54 -20.03 9.82
CA GLU A 119 -1.66 -21.49 9.69
C GLU A 119 -0.78 -22.05 8.55
N GLY A 120 -0.42 -21.22 7.57
CA GLY A 120 0.41 -21.63 6.43
C GLY A 120 1.91 -21.48 6.70
N GLY A 121 2.72 -22.38 6.15
CA GLY A 121 4.17 -22.17 6.05
C GLY A 121 4.48 -21.05 5.05
N TRP A 122 5.25 -20.05 5.48
CA TRP A 122 5.73 -18.99 4.60
C TRP A 122 7.08 -18.46 5.07
N VAL A 123 7.81 -17.88 4.14
CA VAL A 123 9.13 -17.30 4.40
C VAL A 123 9.14 -15.87 3.88
N LEU A 124 9.71 -14.97 4.69
CA LEU A 124 9.99 -13.61 4.29
C LEU A 124 11.23 -13.60 3.39
N ALA A 125 11.12 -13.05 2.19
CA ALA A 125 12.24 -12.94 1.26
C ALA A 125 12.45 -11.50 0.78
N THR A 126 13.68 -11.14 0.47
CA THR A 126 14.00 -9.87 -0.19
C THR A 126 14.15 -10.10 -1.69
N THR A 127 13.85 -9.09 -2.53
CA THR A 127 14.03 -9.19 -3.99
C THR A 127 15.44 -8.82 -4.46
N PHE A 128 16.13 -7.93 -3.74
CA PHE A 128 17.50 -7.50 -4.03
C PHE A 128 18.30 -7.23 -2.74
N PRO A 129 19.37 -8.00 -2.47
CA PRO A 129 19.67 -9.30 -3.05
C PRO A 129 18.53 -10.31 -2.76
N ASN A 130 18.33 -11.28 -3.66
CA ASN A 130 17.35 -12.33 -3.43
C ASN A 130 17.83 -13.23 -2.29
N LYS A 131 17.17 -13.13 -1.13
CA LYS A 131 17.56 -13.85 0.08
C LYS A 131 16.33 -14.17 0.90
N ASP A 132 16.25 -15.41 1.34
CA ASP A 132 15.18 -15.92 2.18
C ASP A 132 15.61 -15.78 3.65
N HIS A 133 14.75 -15.17 4.48
CA HIS A 133 15.02 -14.86 5.89
C HIS A 133 14.38 -15.91 6.80
N THR A 134 15.03 -17.06 6.92
CA THR A 134 14.59 -18.15 7.81
C THR A 134 14.98 -17.88 9.26
N ASP A 135 16.09 -17.19 9.48
CA ASP A 135 16.63 -16.89 10.82
C ASP A 135 15.90 -15.70 11.44
N LYS A 136 15.00 -15.98 12.38
CA LYS A 136 14.16 -14.97 13.04
C LYS A 136 14.91 -14.09 14.04
N THR A 137 16.08 -14.51 14.50
CA THR A 137 16.90 -13.82 15.50
C THR A 137 17.76 -12.70 14.93
N LEU A 138 17.86 -12.59 13.61
CA LEU A 138 18.66 -11.57 12.95
C LEU A 138 18.10 -10.17 13.19
N VAL A 139 18.99 -9.21 13.40
CA VAL A 139 18.65 -7.81 13.64
C VAL A 139 18.56 -7.06 12.32
N ILE A 140 17.50 -6.27 12.14
CA ILE A 140 17.19 -5.54 10.90
C ILE A 140 18.34 -4.60 10.50
N GLY A 141 18.99 -3.95 11.47
CA GLY A 141 20.09 -3.01 11.24
C GLY A 141 21.38 -3.64 10.72
N ASP A 142 21.63 -4.92 11.04
CA ASP A 142 22.84 -5.64 10.62
C ASP A 142 22.73 -6.21 9.21
N MET A 143 21.50 -6.32 8.70
CA MET A 143 21.20 -6.86 7.38
C MET A 143 21.33 -5.76 6.32
N GLY A 144 22.28 -5.92 5.40
CA GLY A 144 22.50 -4.96 4.31
C GLY A 144 21.26 -4.72 3.45
N GLU A 145 20.40 -5.73 3.34
CA GLU A 145 19.13 -5.73 2.62
C GLU A 145 18.03 -4.84 3.25
N PHE A 146 18.05 -4.61 4.57
CA PHE A 146 17.03 -3.81 5.27
C PHE A 146 17.57 -2.52 5.90
N LYS A 147 18.89 -2.38 6.04
CA LYS A 147 19.56 -1.23 6.65
C LYS A 147 19.17 0.13 6.07
N LYS A 148 18.83 0.20 4.77
CA LYS A 148 18.42 1.44 4.08
C LYS A 148 16.92 1.51 3.82
N GLY A 149 16.14 0.64 4.46
CA GLY A 149 14.79 0.33 4.00
C GLY A 149 14.82 -0.57 2.76
N GLY A 150 13.67 -1.13 2.41
CA GLY A 150 13.62 -2.12 1.33
C GLY A 150 12.23 -2.65 1.07
N THR A 151 12.16 -3.62 0.15
CA THR A 151 10.95 -4.38 -0.11
C THR A 151 11.16 -5.82 0.33
N ALA A 152 10.25 -6.32 1.16
CA ALA A 152 10.18 -7.72 1.53
C ALA A 152 8.95 -8.34 0.87
N VAL A 153 9.04 -9.60 0.49
CA VAL A 153 7.98 -10.37 -0.17
C VAL A 153 7.71 -11.59 0.68
N VAL A 154 6.42 -11.84 0.91
CA VAL A 154 5.97 -13.05 1.58
C VAL A 154 5.84 -14.16 0.53
N LYS A 155 6.67 -15.21 0.64
CA LYS A 155 6.59 -16.41 -0.20
C LYS A 155 5.91 -17.52 0.61
N ARG A 156 4.75 -17.99 0.15
CA ARG A 156 4.13 -19.21 0.70
C ARG A 156 5.01 -20.40 0.32
N SER A 157 5.36 -21.27 1.28
CA SER A 157 5.95 -22.57 0.95
C SER A 157 4.82 -23.45 0.44
N ALA A 158 4.96 -23.93 -0.80
CA ALA A 158 4.01 -24.87 -1.42
C ALA A 158 3.97 -26.20 -0.68
#